data_AF-A0A293M0H0-F1
#
_entry.id   AF-A0A293M0H0-F1
#
_cell.length_a   1.000
_cell.length_b   1.000
_cell.length_c   1.000
_cell.angle_alpha   90.00
_cell.angle_beta   90.00
_cell.angle_gamma   90.00
#
_symmetry.space_group_name_H-M   'P 1'
#
loop_
_entity.id
_entity.type
_entity.pdbx_description
1 polymer ?
#
loop_
_entity_poly.entity_id
_entity_poly.type
_entity_poly.pdbx_seq_one_letter_code
_entity_poly.pdbx_strand_id
1 'polypeptide(L)'
;MNECTTIDAPFCLYDADQHKNSESFAGPGVLVCSIDNMPTQLPLEATDYFGKLLMPYIYDIVNSDATKPLSAHNMSSVVEGAVIATEGRLTPSYEYIEELRRTSRSRMKALNATATQVKKVLVLGAGYVSAPLVEYLTRDDSVNVMIGTAFQKEGEALARKTPNTDFAVVDVTRTPDALQNLIKDSDLVVSLLPYPLHPTIAQYCISNQKNMLTASYLTPQMKELHDAAVEANITVMNEVGLDPGIDHLLAVELFDEVRSKGGKILSFVSYCGGLPAPENADNPLRYKFSWNPRSSIVNIMGWAKYLLNNKEIEVAAGGGLLDSVQEVDFLPGFNLEGYPNRDSLIYKSTYGINSAHTVLRGTLRYKGFTSAMKGLLDMGLLSDEPHPSLHPKGPEITWVR
;
A
#
# COMPACT_ATOMS: atom_id res chain seq x y z
N MET A 1 28.77 -22.64 -2.13
CA MET A 1 29.16 -21.24 -2.36
C MET A 1 30.62 -21.23 -2.79
N ASN A 2 30.93 -20.67 -3.95
CA ASN A 2 32.29 -20.73 -4.53
C ASN A 2 33.10 -19.44 -4.34
N GLU A 3 32.49 -18.39 -3.77
CA GLU A 3 33.07 -17.05 -3.64
C GLU A 3 32.65 -16.43 -2.30
N CYS A 4 33.52 -15.65 -1.67
CA CYS A 4 33.21 -14.91 -0.44
C CYS A 4 32.47 -13.59 -0.76
N THR A 5 31.63 -13.11 0.17
CA THR A 5 31.00 -11.79 0.06
C THR A 5 32.01 -10.70 0.39
N THR A 6 31.96 -9.57 -0.32
CA THR A 6 32.86 -8.42 -0.10
C THR A 6 32.23 -7.37 0.82
N ILE A 7 33.00 -6.35 1.22
CA ILE A 7 32.46 -5.22 1.99
C ILE A 7 31.41 -4.44 1.17
N ASP A 8 31.61 -4.32 -0.14
CA ASP A 8 30.70 -3.61 -1.04
C ASP A 8 29.42 -4.41 -1.36
N ALA A 9 29.48 -5.75 -1.25
CA ALA A 9 28.36 -6.67 -1.44
C ALA A 9 28.31 -7.73 -0.30
N PRO A 10 27.86 -7.34 0.90
CA PRO A 10 28.00 -8.17 2.11
C PRO A 10 27.05 -9.38 2.18
N PHE A 11 26.10 -9.49 1.26
CA PHE A 11 25.13 -10.58 1.20
C PHE A 11 24.99 -11.08 -0.24
N CYS A 12 24.85 -12.39 -0.40
CA CYS A 12 24.45 -12.99 -1.66
C CYS A 12 23.41 -14.09 -1.42
N LEU A 13 22.52 -14.33 -2.39
CA LEU A 13 21.62 -15.48 -2.38
C LEU A 13 22.31 -16.67 -3.04
N TYR A 14 22.45 -17.77 -2.31
CA TYR A 14 23.02 -19.02 -2.80
C TYR A 14 21.92 -20.05 -3.07
N ASP A 15 21.71 -20.38 -4.34
CA ASP A 15 20.85 -21.48 -4.75
C ASP A 15 21.64 -22.79 -4.67
N ALA A 16 21.27 -23.66 -3.74
CA ALA A 16 21.95 -24.93 -3.51
C ALA A 16 21.66 -25.96 -4.60
N ASP A 17 20.49 -25.89 -5.25
CA ASP A 17 20.07 -26.83 -6.29
C ASP A 17 20.75 -26.51 -7.62
N GLN A 18 20.96 -25.22 -7.91
CA GLN A 18 21.64 -24.75 -9.14
C GLN A 18 23.13 -24.44 -8.96
N HIS A 19 23.64 -24.49 -7.73
CA HIS A 19 25.00 -24.08 -7.36
C HIS A 19 25.38 -22.68 -7.87
N LYS A 20 24.46 -21.72 -7.79
CA LYS A 20 24.63 -20.37 -8.34
C LYS A 20 24.51 -19.30 -7.25
N ASN A 21 25.40 -18.30 -7.32
CA ASN A 21 25.34 -17.09 -6.51
C ASN A 21 24.57 -16.00 -7.26
N SER A 22 23.78 -15.19 -6.56
CA SER A 22 23.19 -13.97 -7.10
C SER A 22 23.26 -12.81 -6.12
N GLU A 23 23.50 -11.60 -6.63
CA GLU A 23 23.47 -10.34 -5.87
C GLU A 23 22.03 -9.85 -5.72
N SER A 24 21.20 -10.64 -5.04
CA SER A 24 19.80 -10.34 -4.78
C SER A 24 19.45 -10.69 -3.33
N PHE A 25 18.49 -9.98 -2.75
CA PHE A 25 17.88 -10.32 -1.45
C PHE A 25 16.60 -11.16 -1.61
N ALA A 26 16.13 -11.38 -2.84
CA ALA A 26 14.89 -12.10 -3.12
C ALA A 26 15.08 -13.11 -4.27
N GLY A 27 14.57 -14.32 -4.07
CA GLY A 27 14.64 -15.43 -5.02
C GLY A 27 14.71 -16.80 -4.31
N PRO A 28 14.75 -17.90 -5.08
CA PRO A 28 15.03 -19.23 -4.53
C PRO A 28 16.49 -19.33 -4.08
N GLY A 29 16.72 -19.79 -2.85
CA GLY A 29 18.07 -19.96 -2.29
C GLY A 29 18.15 -19.54 -0.82
N VAL A 30 19.35 -19.70 -0.24
CA VAL A 30 19.66 -19.28 1.13
C VAL A 30 20.42 -17.96 1.06
N LEU A 31 20.03 -16.98 1.86
CA LEU A 31 20.80 -15.74 1.99
C LEU A 31 22.06 -16.04 2.81
N VAL A 32 23.23 -15.80 2.23
CA VAL A 32 24.53 -16.09 2.83
C VAL A 32 25.34 -14.81 2.96
N CYS A 33 25.91 -14.60 4.14
CA CYS A 33 26.90 -13.57 4.45
C CYS A 33 28.19 -14.29 4.84
N SER A 34 29.24 -14.11 4.05
CA SER A 34 30.55 -14.75 4.24
C SER A 34 31.64 -13.72 4.03
N ILE A 35 31.76 -12.79 4.98
CA ILE A 35 32.74 -11.70 4.93
C ILE A 35 34.12 -12.28 5.22
N ASP A 36 35.06 -12.14 4.28
CA ASP A 36 36.45 -12.65 4.36
C ASP A 36 37.31 -11.97 5.45
N ASN A 37 36.77 -10.93 6.11
CA ASN A 37 37.40 -10.26 7.23
C ASN A 37 36.44 -10.23 8.42
N MET A 38 36.62 -11.12 9.39
CA MET A 38 35.97 -10.94 10.69
C MET A 38 36.58 -9.72 11.39
N PRO A 39 35.84 -8.63 11.66
CA PRO A 39 36.29 -7.62 12.59
C PRO A 39 36.04 -8.16 13.99
N THR A 40 36.92 -9.01 14.53
CA THR A 40 37.05 -9.29 15.98
C THR A 40 38.12 -10.34 16.23
N GLN A 41 39.36 -9.92 16.03
CA GLN A 41 40.50 -10.26 16.89
C GLN A 41 41.59 -9.29 16.46
N LEU A 42 41.77 -8.18 17.19
CA LEU A 42 43.06 -7.50 17.11
C LEU A 42 44.07 -8.50 17.69
N PRO A 43 45.03 -9.02 16.90
CA PRO A 43 46.07 -9.87 17.45
C PRO A 43 46.72 -9.12 18.62
N LEU A 44 46.98 -9.80 19.74
CA LEU A 44 47.62 -9.18 20.90
C LEU A 44 48.88 -8.41 20.48
N GLU A 45 49.62 -8.97 19.52
CA GLU A 45 50.81 -8.38 18.92
C GLU A 45 50.52 -7.07 18.19
N ALA A 46 49.38 -6.95 17.49
CA ALA A 46 49.00 -5.73 16.79
C ALA A 46 48.54 -4.64 17.77
N THR A 47 47.78 -5.01 18.81
CA THR A 47 47.40 -4.09 19.89
C THR A 47 48.62 -3.59 20.66
N ASP A 48 49.54 -4.48 21.02
CA ASP A 48 50.78 -4.12 21.71
C ASP A 48 51.67 -3.25 20.83
N TYR A 49 51.78 -3.58 19.54
CA TYR A 49 52.58 -2.80 18.59
C TYR A 49 52.01 -1.40 18.39
N PHE A 50 50.69 -1.28 18.15
CA PHE A 50 50.02 0.02 18.05
C PHE A 50 50.15 0.82 19.35
N GLY A 51 49.94 0.19 20.50
CA GLY A 51 50.09 0.81 21.81
C GLY A 51 51.50 1.35 22.03
N LYS A 52 52.54 0.57 21.70
CA LYS A 52 53.95 1.01 21.77
C LYS A 52 54.26 2.17 20.84
N LEU A 53 53.67 2.19 19.64
CA LEU A 53 53.82 3.31 18.69
C LEU A 53 53.10 4.57 19.14
N LEU A 54 51.95 4.43 19.81
CA LEU A 54 51.15 5.56 20.30
C LEU A 54 51.70 6.14 21.61
N MET A 55 52.28 5.31 22.47
CA MET A 55 52.72 5.69 23.83
C MET A 55 53.59 6.96 23.91
N PRO A 56 54.57 7.19 23.01
CA PRO A 56 55.39 8.40 23.03
C PRO A 56 54.57 9.70 22.87
N TYR A 57 53.39 9.62 22.26
CA TYR A 57 52.54 10.76 21.93
C TYR A 57 51.37 10.95 22.91
N ILE A 58 51.12 9.99 23.80
CA ILE A 58 49.98 10.05 24.73
C ILE A 58 50.02 11.29 25.62
N TYR A 59 51.20 11.68 26.12
CA TYR A 59 51.31 12.86 26.98
C TYR A 59 51.08 14.17 26.23
N ASP A 60 51.51 14.27 24.97
CA ASP A 60 51.22 15.41 24.10
C ASP A 60 49.70 15.55 23.86
N ILE A 61 49.02 14.42 23.64
CA ILE A 61 47.57 14.37 23.42
C ILE A 61 46.81 14.74 24.70
N VAL A 62 47.16 14.13 25.84
CA VAL A 62 46.45 14.34 27.12
C VAL A 62 46.65 15.76 27.67
N ASN A 63 47.81 16.37 27.45
CA ASN A 63 48.09 17.74 27.88
C ASN A 63 47.59 18.80 26.89
N SER A 64 47.03 18.40 25.74
CA SER A 64 46.47 19.34 24.77
C SER A 64 45.17 19.95 25.27
N ASP A 65 44.96 21.23 24.97
CA ASP A 65 43.75 21.97 25.33
C ASP A 65 43.16 22.63 24.08
N ALA A 66 42.11 22.02 23.54
CA ALA A 66 41.46 22.46 22.30
C ALA A 66 40.80 23.85 22.39
N THR A 67 40.75 24.47 23.57
CA THR A 67 40.28 25.85 23.73
C THR A 67 41.35 26.90 23.47
N LYS A 68 42.62 26.50 23.39
CA LYS A 68 43.76 27.39 23.14
C LYS A 68 44.25 27.34 21.68
N PRO A 69 44.86 28.42 21.17
CA PRO A 69 45.46 28.43 19.84
C PRO A 69 46.52 27.33 19.67
N LEU A 70 46.69 26.79 18.46
CA LEU A 70 47.65 25.72 18.17
C LEU A 70 49.08 26.10 18.61
N SER A 71 49.46 27.36 18.39
CA SER A 71 50.77 27.92 18.75
C SER A 71 51.04 28.02 20.26
N ALA A 72 50.02 27.87 21.10
CA ALA A 72 50.15 27.89 22.55
C ALA A 72 50.47 26.51 23.15
N HIS A 73 50.42 25.45 22.33
CA HIS A 73 50.73 24.09 22.76
C HIS A 73 52.20 23.74 22.51
N ASN A 74 52.78 23.00 23.45
CA ASN A 74 54.13 22.45 23.33
C ASN A 74 54.01 20.93 23.10
N MET A 75 53.81 20.52 21.85
CA MET A 75 53.64 19.12 21.44
C MET A 75 54.61 18.76 20.32
N SER A 76 54.84 17.47 20.11
CA SER A 76 55.63 16.98 18.98
C SER A 76 54.95 17.28 17.64
N SER A 77 55.76 17.45 16.58
CA SER A 77 55.27 17.74 15.23
C SER A 77 54.32 16.67 14.67
N VAL A 78 54.42 15.43 15.16
CA VAL A 78 53.54 14.33 14.80
C VAL A 78 52.13 14.57 15.33
N VAL A 79 52.01 14.96 16.61
CA VAL A 79 50.71 15.27 17.22
C VAL A 79 50.16 16.57 16.65
N GLU A 80 51.00 17.60 16.51
CA GLU A 80 50.63 18.87 15.89
C GLU A 80 50.03 18.67 14.49
N GLY A 81 50.70 17.87 13.65
CA GLY A 81 50.22 17.51 12.32
C GLY A 81 48.93 16.68 12.31
N ALA A 82 48.58 16.04 13.42
CA ALA A 82 47.34 15.28 13.58
C ALA A 82 46.17 16.11 14.16
N VAL A 83 46.41 17.33 14.65
CA VAL A 83 45.34 18.20 15.17
C VAL A 83 44.55 18.81 14.02
N ILE A 84 43.32 18.32 13.81
CA ILE A 84 42.43 18.78 12.74
C ILE A 84 41.77 20.13 13.06
N ALA A 85 41.41 20.37 14.32
CA ALA A 85 40.72 21.57 14.76
C ALA A 85 41.09 21.98 16.19
N THR A 86 41.19 23.28 16.44
CA THR A 86 41.38 23.90 17.76
C THR A 86 40.72 25.28 17.78
N GLU A 87 40.33 25.80 18.95
CA GLU A 87 39.63 27.08 19.09
C GLU A 87 38.35 27.17 18.23
N GLY A 88 37.70 26.02 17.97
CA GLY A 88 36.53 25.93 17.09
C GLY A 88 36.82 26.21 15.61
N ARG A 89 38.10 26.24 15.18
CA ARG A 89 38.52 26.44 13.79
C ARG A 89 39.41 25.30 13.30
N LEU A 90 39.46 25.09 11.99
CA LEU A 90 40.38 24.14 11.38
C LEU A 90 41.81 24.68 11.49
N THR A 91 42.78 23.79 11.70
CA THR A 91 44.20 24.17 11.63
C THR A 91 44.64 24.32 10.17
N PRO A 92 45.73 25.06 9.88
CA PRO A 92 46.11 25.43 8.51
C PRO A 92 46.19 24.26 7.52
N SER A 93 46.73 23.12 7.94
CA SER A 93 46.86 21.92 7.10
C SER A 93 45.52 21.26 6.76
N TYR A 94 44.46 21.59 7.49
CA TYR A 94 43.12 21.01 7.37
C TYR A 94 42.06 22.02 6.92
N GLU A 95 42.43 23.26 6.57
CA GLU A 95 41.50 24.27 6.04
C GLU A 95 40.80 23.80 4.75
N TYR A 96 41.43 22.93 3.97
CA TYR A 96 40.82 22.27 2.81
C TYR A 96 39.56 21.45 3.17
N ILE A 97 39.38 21.04 4.42
CA ILE A 97 38.15 20.39 4.90
C ILE A 97 36.97 21.36 4.77
N GLU A 98 37.17 22.68 4.90
CA GLU A 98 36.10 23.64 4.67
C GLU A 98 35.70 23.69 3.19
N GLU A 99 36.66 23.59 2.28
CA GLU A 99 36.42 23.47 0.85
C GLU A 99 35.77 22.13 0.48
N LEU A 100 36.19 21.02 1.10
CA LEU A 100 35.52 19.72 1.00
C LEU A 100 34.10 19.78 1.58
N ARG A 101 33.85 20.53 2.66
CA ARG A 101 32.52 20.76 3.21
C ARG A 101 31.69 21.66 2.31
N ARG A 102 32.26 22.64 1.61
CA ARG A 102 31.56 23.47 0.62
C ARG A 102 31.23 22.67 -0.64
N THR A 103 32.14 21.82 -1.09
CA THR A 103 31.96 20.92 -2.24
C THR A 103 31.03 19.75 -1.90
N SER A 104 31.09 19.25 -0.66
CA SER A 104 30.11 18.31 -0.10
C SER A 104 28.77 19.00 0.11
N ARG A 105 28.71 20.29 0.49
CA ARG A 105 27.47 21.09 0.56
C ARG A 105 26.88 21.39 -0.81
N SER A 106 27.68 21.57 -1.86
CA SER A 106 27.19 21.75 -3.24
C SER A 106 26.76 20.40 -3.84
N ARG A 107 27.48 19.32 -3.52
CA ARG A 107 27.05 17.94 -3.77
C ARG A 107 25.82 17.57 -2.94
N MET A 108 25.68 18.07 -1.71
CA MET A 108 24.50 18.07 -0.84
C MET A 108 23.45 19.08 -1.28
N LYS A 109 23.73 20.05 -2.16
CA LYS A 109 22.70 20.92 -2.74
C LYS A 109 22.10 20.25 -3.97
N ALA A 110 22.93 19.54 -4.73
CA ALA A 110 22.52 18.57 -5.74
C ALA A 110 21.87 17.31 -5.10
N LEU A 111 22.33 16.89 -3.91
CA LEU A 111 21.72 15.84 -3.10
C LEU A 111 20.58 16.36 -2.19
N ASN A 112 20.38 17.67 -2.01
CA ASN A 112 19.22 18.26 -1.32
C ASN A 112 18.13 18.66 -2.32
N ALA A 113 18.41 18.64 -3.62
CA ALA A 113 17.39 18.32 -4.60
C ALA A 113 16.89 16.85 -4.44
N THR A 114 17.60 16.03 -3.65
CA THR A 114 17.23 14.71 -3.13
C THR A 114 17.24 14.67 -1.60
N ALA A 115 16.87 15.78 -0.93
CA ALA A 115 16.26 15.61 0.38
C ALA A 115 15.08 14.68 0.13
N THR A 116 14.95 13.57 0.87
CA THR A 116 13.69 12.85 0.98
C THR A 116 12.70 13.86 1.53
N GLN A 117 12.06 14.59 0.62
CA GLN A 117 11.02 15.54 0.92
C GLN A 117 9.97 14.71 1.64
N VAL A 118 9.82 14.94 2.94
CA VAL A 118 8.87 14.20 3.78
C VAL A 118 7.52 14.28 3.08
N LYS A 119 7.07 13.13 2.54
CA LYS A 119 5.86 13.05 1.73
C LYS A 119 4.68 12.94 2.66
N LYS A 120 3.67 13.78 2.44
CA LYS A 120 2.45 13.79 3.24
C LYS A 120 1.35 13.06 2.49
N VAL A 121 0.86 11.95 3.05
CA VAL A 121 -0.24 11.17 2.49
C VAL A 121 -1.49 11.38 3.35
N LEU A 122 -2.55 11.93 2.76
CA LEU A 122 -3.86 12.02 3.38
C LEU A 122 -4.64 10.74 3.09
N VAL A 123 -4.93 9.94 4.12
CA VAL A 123 -5.79 8.76 4.02
C VAL A 123 -7.18 9.10 4.54
N LEU A 124 -8.17 9.17 3.65
CA LEU A 124 -9.56 9.43 4.01
C LEU A 124 -10.26 8.10 4.34
N GLY A 125 -10.68 7.98 5.59
CA GLY A 125 -11.30 6.80 6.17
C GLY A 125 -10.39 6.07 7.16
N ALA A 126 -10.96 5.62 8.28
CA ALA A 126 -10.27 4.84 9.33
C ALA A 126 -10.88 3.43 9.48
N GLY A 127 -11.36 2.84 8.37
CA GLY A 127 -11.93 1.49 8.35
C GLY A 127 -10.86 0.40 8.38
N TYR A 128 -11.30 -0.87 8.34
CA TYR A 128 -10.39 -2.03 8.38
C TYR A 128 -9.33 -2.03 7.27
N VAL A 129 -9.66 -1.50 6.08
CA VAL A 129 -8.74 -1.44 4.94
C VAL A 129 -7.67 -0.35 5.10
N SER A 130 -7.93 0.68 5.91
CA SER A 130 -6.97 1.76 6.13
C SER A 130 -5.77 1.28 6.93
N ALA A 131 -5.96 0.41 7.93
CA ALA A 131 -4.90 -0.05 8.81
C ALA A 131 -3.69 -0.66 8.09
N PRO A 132 -3.84 -1.66 7.19
CA PRO A 132 -2.70 -2.23 6.47
C PRO A 132 -2.04 -1.23 5.51
N LEU A 133 -2.81 -0.29 4.93
CA LEU A 133 -2.22 0.77 4.09
C LEU A 133 -1.34 1.71 4.91
N VAL A 134 -1.84 2.21 6.04
CA VAL A 134 -1.09 3.12 6.92
C VAL A 134 0.15 2.41 7.47
N GLU A 135 0.02 1.15 7.92
CA GLU A 135 1.16 0.36 8.37
C GLU A 135 2.21 0.21 7.25
N TYR A 136 1.81 -0.13 6.03
CA TYR A 136 2.73 -0.26 4.91
C TYR A 136 3.45 1.05 4.56
N LEU A 137 2.71 2.17 4.46
CA LEU A 137 3.27 3.48 4.12
C LEU A 137 4.28 3.95 5.18
N THR A 138 4.00 3.68 6.45
CA THR A 138 4.82 4.15 7.58
C THR A 138 6.05 3.27 7.84
N ARG A 139 6.28 2.23 7.02
CA ARG A 139 7.58 1.54 6.96
C ARG A 139 8.69 2.40 6.35
N ASP A 140 8.31 3.43 5.59
CA ASP A 140 9.22 4.45 5.08
C ASP A 140 9.15 5.70 5.98
N ASP A 141 10.24 5.98 6.69
CA ASP A 141 10.35 7.13 7.60
C ASP A 141 10.24 8.49 6.88
N SER A 142 10.31 8.52 5.56
CA SER A 142 10.07 9.72 4.76
C SER A 142 8.59 9.96 4.45
N VAL A 143 7.68 9.10 4.87
CA VAL A 143 6.23 9.23 4.64
C VAL A 143 5.50 9.54 5.94
N ASN A 144 4.84 10.69 5.98
CA ASN A 144 3.92 11.08 7.04
C ASN A 144 2.48 10.85 6.60
N VAL A 145 1.71 10.15 7.42
CA VAL A 145 0.30 9.86 7.14
C VAL A 145 -0.61 10.74 7.99
N MET A 146 -1.57 11.39 7.34
CA MET A 146 -2.68 12.09 7.98
C MET A 146 -3.97 11.30 7.75
N ILE A 147 -4.60 10.80 8.80
CA ILE A 147 -5.89 10.11 8.70
C ILE A 147 -7.03 11.12 8.82
N GLY A 148 -7.88 11.23 7.79
CA GLY A 148 -9.12 12.00 7.85
C GLY A 148 -10.33 11.09 8.09
N THR A 149 -11.04 11.27 9.20
CA THR A 149 -12.22 10.44 9.54
C THR A 149 -13.29 11.23 10.29
N ALA A 150 -14.56 10.89 10.10
CA ALA A 150 -15.66 11.45 10.90
C ALA A 150 -15.71 10.87 12.33
N PHE A 151 -15.03 9.74 12.55
CA PHE A 151 -15.08 9.02 13.81
C PHE A 151 -13.76 9.15 14.58
N GLN A 152 -13.79 9.94 15.65
CA GLN A 152 -12.61 10.32 16.44
C GLN A 152 -11.87 9.10 17.02
N LYS A 153 -12.60 8.14 17.61
CA LYS A 153 -11.98 7.00 18.31
C LYS A 153 -11.20 6.10 17.35
N GLU A 154 -11.71 5.92 16.15
CA GLU A 154 -11.15 5.09 15.09
C GLU A 154 -9.88 5.73 14.52
N GLY A 155 -9.90 7.04 14.27
CA GLY A 155 -8.71 7.79 13.84
C GLY A 155 -7.60 7.77 14.88
N GLU A 156 -7.96 8.05 16.14
CA GLU A 156 -7.02 8.01 17.27
C GLU A 156 -6.42 6.63 17.49
N ALA A 157 -7.25 5.57 17.44
CA ALA A 157 -6.80 4.20 17.64
C ALA A 157 -5.84 3.74 16.54
N LEU A 158 -6.02 4.20 15.29
CA LEU A 158 -5.11 3.87 14.20
C LEU A 158 -3.81 4.66 14.31
N ALA A 159 -3.86 5.98 14.51
CA ALA A 159 -2.68 6.82 14.65
C ALA A 159 -1.78 6.40 15.83
N ARG A 160 -2.36 5.99 16.97
CA ARG A 160 -1.58 5.50 18.13
C ARG A 160 -0.81 4.19 17.85
N LYS A 161 -1.22 3.41 16.84
CA LYS A 161 -0.63 2.10 16.53
C LYS A 161 0.44 2.17 15.45
N THR A 162 0.53 3.27 14.72
CA THR A 162 1.42 3.40 13.56
C THR A 162 2.34 4.62 13.74
N PRO A 163 3.65 4.50 13.50
CA PRO A 163 4.57 5.63 13.55
C PRO A 163 4.24 6.66 12.47
N ASN A 164 4.76 7.88 12.60
CA ASN A 164 4.64 8.95 11.59
C ASN A 164 3.18 9.19 11.12
N THR A 165 2.22 8.96 12.00
CA THR A 165 0.79 9.02 11.70
C THR A 165 0.09 9.95 12.67
N ASP A 166 -0.60 10.95 12.12
CA ASP A 166 -1.52 11.81 12.85
C ASP A 166 -2.96 11.57 12.34
N PHE A 167 -3.95 12.11 13.04
CA PHE A 167 -5.35 12.09 12.58
C PHE A 167 -6.04 13.44 12.73
N ALA A 168 -7.04 13.68 11.88
CA ALA A 168 -7.93 14.83 11.93
C ALA A 168 -9.39 14.36 11.81
N VAL A 169 -10.27 14.96 12.63
CA VAL A 169 -11.71 14.71 12.54
C VAL A 169 -12.28 15.54 11.40
N VAL A 170 -12.76 14.87 10.35
CA VAL A 170 -13.33 15.51 9.16
C VAL A 170 -14.51 14.70 8.63
N ASP A 171 -15.64 15.37 8.43
CA ASP A 171 -16.79 14.82 7.71
C ASP A 171 -16.79 15.43 6.31
N VAL A 172 -16.44 14.61 5.32
CA VAL A 172 -16.31 15.07 3.93
C VAL A 172 -17.60 15.66 3.34
N THR A 173 -18.76 15.40 3.95
CA THR A 173 -20.06 15.93 3.51
C THR A 173 -20.47 17.20 4.25
N ARG A 174 -19.91 17.48 5.43
CA ARG A 174 -20.32 18.59 6.31
C ARG A 174 -19.25 19.65 6.52
N THR A 175 -17.98 19.31 6.32
CA THR A 175 -16.84 20.20 6.58
C THR A 175 -15.93 20.32 5.34
N PRO A 176 -16.42 20.93 4.24
CA PRO A 176 -15.67 21.06 3.00
C PRO A 176 -14.37 21.86 3.15
N ASP A 177 -14.38 22.94 3.94
CA ASP A 177 -13.19 23.78 4.17
C ASP A 177 -12.06 22.99 4.87
N ALA A 178 -12.42 22.16 5.86
CA ALA A 178 -11.47 21.32 6.56
C ALA A 178 -10.86 20.26 5.63
N LEU A 179 -11.71 19.62 4.80
CA LEU A 179 -11.24 18.67 3.78
C LEU A 179 -10.28 19.34 2.79
N GLN A 180 -10.63 20.53 2.29
CA GLN A 180 -9.80 21.23 1.31
C GLN A 180 -8.43 21.63 1.88
N ASN A 181 -8.38 22.08 3.14
CA ASN A 181 -7.12 22.38 3.81
C ASN A 181 -6.24 21.12 3.95
N LEU A 182 -6.82 19.99 4.37
CA LEU A 182 -6.09 18.72 4.47
C LEU A 182 -5.55 18.26 3.12
N ILE A 183 -6.33 18.37 2.05
CA ILE A 183 -5.90 18.02 0.69
C ILE A 183 -4.75 18.93 0.27
N LYS A 184 -4.88 20.25 0.44
CA LYS A 184 -3.86 21.24 0.08
C LYS A 184 -2.50 20.95 0.75
N ASP A 185 -2.52 20.53 2.01
CA ASP A 185 -1.33 20.24 2.81
C ASP A 185 -0.72 18.85 2.55
N SER A 186 -1.39 18.01 1.75
CA SER A 186 -0.92 16.67 1.35
C SER A 186 -0.21 16.69 -0.01
N ASP A 187 0.64 15.69 -0.26
CA ASP A 187 1.21 15.41 -1.59
C ASP A 187 0.36 14.38 -2.36
N LEU A 188 -0.33 13.51 -1.61
CA LEU A 188 -1.17 12.45 -2.14
C LEU A 188 -2.40 12.22 -1.27
N VAL A 189 -3.56 12.01 -1.91
CA VAL A 189 -4.81 11.67 -1.25
C VAL A 189 -5.21 10.23 -1.57
N VAL A 190 -5.46 9.40 -0.56
CA VAL A 190 -6.00 8.05 -0.72
C VAL A 190 -7.39 8.00 -0.13
N SER A 191 -8.41 7.78 -0.98
CA SER A 191 -9.80 7.68 -0.54
C SER A 191 -10.23 6.23 -0.37
N LEU A 192 -10.41 5.83 0.90
CA LEU A 192 -10.98 4.55 1.33
C LEU A 192 -12.42 4.72 1.87
N LEU A 193 -13.08 5.81 1.49
CA LEU A 193 -14.47 6.12 1.80
C LEU A 193 -15.45 5.42 0.84
N PRO A 194 -16.76 5.40 1.15
CA PRO A 194 -17.78 4.93 0.21
C PRO A 194 -17.70 5.62 -1.16
N TYR A 195 -17.78 4.82 -2.24
CA TYR A 195 -17.56 5.29 -3.61
C TYR A 195 -18.40 6.48 -4.11
N PRO A 196 -19.64 6.74 -3.61
CA PRO A 196 -20.38 7.94 -4.02
C PRO A 196 -19.70 9.26 -3.63
N LEU A 197 -18.74 9.23 -2.70
CA LEU A 197 -18.02 10.42 -2.22
C LEU A 197 -16.78 10.75 -3.08
N HIS A 198 -16.32 9.81 -3.92
CA HIS A 198 -15.09 9.97 -4.69
C HIS A 198 -15.12 11.13 -5.70
N PRO A 199 -16.21 11.38 -6.46
CA PRO A 199 -16.24 12.51 -7.40
C PRO A 199 -15.99 13.86 -6.73
N THR A 200 -16.58 14.08 -5.55
CA THR A 200 -16.39 15.30 -4.77
C THR A 200 -14.95 15.43 -4.29
N ILE A 201 -14.35 14.36 -3.78
CA ILE A 201 -12.95 14.35 -3.33
C ILE A 201 -12.00 14.59 -4.52
N ALA A 202 -12.24 13.95 -5.66
CA ALA A 202 -11.47 14.13 -6.88
C ALA A 202 -11.53 15.57 -7.38
N GLN A 203 -12.70 16.21 -7.34
CA GLN A 203 -12.84 17.62 -7.69
C GLN A 203 -11.97 18.53 -6.81
N TYR A 204 -11.94 18.27 -5.49
CA TYR A 204 -11.04 19.01 -4.59
C TYR A 204 -9.56 18.71 -4.87
N CYS A 205 -9.20 17.47 -5.20
CA CYS A 205 -7.84 17.11 -5.58
C CYS A 205 -7.40 17.83 -6.85
N ILE A 206 -8.25 17.88 -7.89
CA ILE A 206 -8.02 18.63 -9.14
C ILE A 206 -7.81 20.11 -8.84
N SER A 207 -8.70 20.74 -8.07
CA SER A 207 -8.59 22.17 -7.73
C SER A 207 -7.34 22.53 -6.92
N ASN A 208 -6.76 21.58 -6.19
CA ASN A 208 -5.54 21.77 -5.41
C ASN A 208 -4.30 21.13 -6.06
N GLN A 209 -4.44 20.60 -7.29
CA GLN A 209 -3.38 19.92 -8.04
C GLN A 209 -2.69 18.79 -7.23
N LYS A 210 -3.50 17.94 -6.57
CA LYS A 210 -3.04 16.80 -5.77
C LYS A 210 -3.40 15.48 -6.43
N ASN A 211 -2.49 14.52 -6.40
CA ASN A 211 -2.75 13.17 -6.88
C ASN A 211 -3.75 12.45 -5.96
N MET A 212 -4.54 11.54 -6.53
CA MET A 212 -5.55 10.78 -5.81
C MET A 212 -5.48 9.29 -6.15
N LEU A 213 -5.66 8.43 -5.14
CA LEU A 213 -5.87 6.99 -5.32
C LEU A 213 -7.18 6.53 -4.66
N THR A 214 -7.79 5.50 -5.22
CA THR A 214 -8.88 4.77 -4.59
C THR A 214 -8.92 3.30 -5.00
N ALA A 215 -9.38 2.43 -4.09
CA ALA A 215 -9.62 1.00 -4.32
C ALA A 215 -11.04 0.71 -4.87
N SER A 216 -11.71 1.71 -5.45
CA SER A 216 -13.08 1.60 -5.97
C SER A 216 -13.13 1.66 -7.48
N TYR A 217 -14.19 1.06 -8.05
CA TYR A 217 -14.53 1.12 -9.48
C TYR A 217 -14.54 2.54 -10.04
N LEU A 218 -14.12 2.71 -11.30
CA LEU A 218 -14.25 3.95 -12.04
C LEU A 218 -15.72 4.18 -12.44
N THR A 219 -16.40 5.07 -11.72
CA THR A 219 -17.80 5.44 -12.03
C THR A 219 -17.88 6.38 -13.23
N PRO A 220 -19.05 6.50 -13.90
CA PRO A 220 -19.25 7.48 -14.97
C PRO A 220 -18.90 8.92 -14.53
N GLN A 221 -19.32 9.31 -13.32
CA GLN A 221 -19.02 10.64 -12.76
C GLN A 221 -17.52 10.85 -12.51
N MET A 222 -16.79 9.80 -12.10
CA MET A 222 -15.32 9.88 -11.98
C MET A 222 -14.67 9.99 -13.36
N LYS A 223 -15.19 9.29 -14.37
CA LYS A 223 -14.67 9.31 -15.74
C LYS A 223 -14.85 10.67 -16.41
N GLU A 224 -15.93 11.39 -16.12
CA GLU A 224 -16.17 12.77 -16.60
C GLU A 224 -15.09 13.76 -16.14
N LEU A 225 -14.38 13.47 -15.04
CA LEU A 225 -13.31 14.31 -14.53
C LEU A 225 -11.95 14.10 -15.22
N HIS A 226 -11.86 13.21 -16.21
CA HIS A 226 -10.59 12.85 -16.85
C HIS A 226 -9.86 14.06 -17.46
N ASP A 227 -10.54 14.83 -18.30
CA ASP A 227 -9.92 15.96 -19.00
C ASP A 227 -9.46 17.04 -18.01
N ALA A 228 -10.25 17.29 -16.95
CA ALA A 228 -9.89 18.23 -15.90
C ALA A 228 -8.68 17.76 -15.07
N ALA A 229 -8.56 16.45 -14.80
CA ALA A 229 -7.39 15.88 -14.13
C ALA A 229 -6.12 15.96 -15.01
N VAL A 230 -6.27 15.73 -16.32
CA VAL A 230 -5.17 15.88 -17.30
C VAL A 230 -4.73 17.34 -17.39
N GLU A 231 -5.67 18.29 -17.47
CA GLU A 231 -5.38 19.73 -17.51
C GLU A 231 -4.70 20.21 -16.21
N ALA A 232 -5.14 19.71 -15.06
CA ALA A 232 -4.52 19.99 -13.77
C ALA A 232 -3.16 19.30 -13.58
N ASN A 233 -2.74 18.44 -14.51
CA ASN A 233 -1.51 17.64 -14.47
C ASN A 233 -1.39 16.78 -13.21
N ILE A 234 -2.47 16.07 -12.86
CA ILE A 234 -2.50 15.13 -11.73
C ILE A 234 -2.87 13.72 -12.18
N THR A 235 -2.48 12.74 -11.37
CA THR A 235 -2.92 11.35 -11.51
C THR A 235 -4.07 11.06 -10.55
N VAL A 236 -5.18 10.57 -11.08
CA VAL A 236 -6.29 10.00 -10.32
C VAL A 236 -6.39 8.53 -10.68
N MET A 237 -5.91 7.65 -9.79
CA MET A 237 -5.87 6.21 -10.01
C MET A 237 -7.01 5.53 -9.26
N ASN A 238 -7.88 4.86 -10.00
CA ASN A 238 -8.96 4.03 -9.48
C ASN A 238 -8.57 2.56 -9.49
N GLU A 239 -9.44 1.71 -8.94
CA GLU A 239 -9.34 0.26 -9.12
C GLU A 239 -8.02 -0.34 -8.60
N VAL A 240 -7.50 0.19 -7.47
CA VAL A 240 -6.27 -0.28 -6.82
C VAL A 240 -6.56 -1.06 -5.54
N GLY A 241 -7.25 -2.20 -5.67
CA GLY A 241 -7.61 -3.07 -4.57
C GLY A 241 -7.44 -4.56 -4.89
N LEU A 242 -8.34 -5.39 -4.37
CA LEU A 242 -8.40 -6.82 -4.68
C LEU A 242 -9.25 -7.07 -5.94
N ASP A 243 -10.50 -6.64 -5.87
CA ASP A 243 -11.52 -6.71 -6.93
C ASP A 243 -12.39 -5.45 -6.77
N PRO A 244 -12.11 -4.36 -7.50
CA PRO A 244 -11.17 -4.26 -8.63
C PRO A 244 -9.70 -3.95 -8.20
N GLY A 245 -8.72 -4.58 -8.84
CA GLY A 245 -7.28 -4.30 -8.73
C GLY A 245 -6.38 -5.47 -9.08
N ILE A 246 -6.04 -6.31 -8.10
CA ILE A 246 -5.20 -7.51 -8.32
C ILE A 246 -5.76 -8.39 -9.45
N ASP A 247 -7.09 -8.50 -9.55
CA ASP A 247 -7.74 -9.22 -10.63
C ASP A 247 -7.44 -8.63 -12.02
N HIS A 248 -7.30 -7.31 -12.15
CA HIS A 248 -6.87 -6.64 -13.38
C HIS A 248 -5.42 -6.98 -13.72
N LEU A 249 -4.53 -6.89 -12.73
CA LEU A 249 -3.11 -7.16 -12.91
C LEU A 249 -2.88 -8.60 -13.39
N LEU A 250 -3.49 -9.58 -12.73
CA LEU A 250 -3.40 -10.99 -13.10
C LEU A 250 -4.00 -11.28 -14.49
N ALA A 251 -5.16 -10.68 -14.79
CA ALA A 251 -5.80 -10.89 -16.09
C ALA A 251 -4.95 -10.34 -17.23
N VAL A 252 -4.47 -9.10 -17.11
CA VAL A 252 -3.68 -8.44 -18.17
C VAL A 252 -2.34 -9.12 -18.36
N GLU A 253 -1.65 -9.53 -17.29
CA GLU A 253 -0.39 -10.30 -17.36
C GLU A 253 -0.58 -11.58 -18.20
N LEU A 254 -1.61 -12.38 -17.89
CA LEU A 254 -1.92 -13.61 -18.64
C LEU A 254 -2.28 -13.31 -20.10
N PHE A 255 -3.05 -12.25 -20.36
CA PHE A 255 -3.42 -11.90 -21.73
C PHE A 255 -2.22 -11.46 -22.56
N ASP A 256 -1.30 -10.69 -21.98
CA ASP A 256 -0.11 -10.23 -22.66
C ASP A 256 0.87 -11.38 -22.91
N GLU A 257 0.99 -12.33 -21.98
CA GLU A 257 1.75 -13.56 -22.21
C GLU A 257 1.19 -14.34 -23.41
N VAL A 258 -0.13 -14.56 -23.46
CA VAL A 258 -0.78 -15.26 -24.58
C VAL A 258 -0.57 -14.51 -25.90
N ARG A 259 -0.72 -13.18 -25.91
CA ARG A 259 -0.51 -12.35 -27.11
C ARG A 259 0.93 -12.40 -27.60
N SER A 260 1.91 -12.38 -26.69
CA SER A 260 3.34 -12.44 -27.03
C SER A 260 3.70 -13.71 -27.81
N LYS A 261 2.93 -14.79 -27.59
CA LYS A 261 3.05 -16.09 -28.28
C LYS A 261 2.15 -16.21 -29.51
N GLY A 262 1.51 -15.12 -29.95
CA GLY A 262 0.58 -15.10 -31.09
C GLY A 262 -0.79 -15.70 -30.82
N GLY A 263 -1.12 -15.96 -29.54
CA GLY A 263 -2.40 -16.53 -29.13
C GLY A 263 -3.54 -15.52 -29.09
N LYS A 264 -4.77 -16.02 -28.92
CA LYS A 264 -5.99 -15.22 -28.76
C LYS A 264 -6.76 -15.69 -27.54
N ILE A 265 -7.35 -14.74 -26.82
CA ILE A 265 -8.24 -15.04 -25.70
C ILE A 265 -9.62 -15.37 -26.26
N LEU A 266 -10.05 -16.62 -26.07
CA LEU A 266 -11.35 -17.13 -26.51
C LEU A 266 -12.38 -17.16 -25.37
N SER A 267 -11.93 -17.31 -24.12
CA SER A 267 -12.79 -17.34 -22.94
C SER A 267 -12.07 -16.67 -21.77
N PHE A 268 -12.80 -15.85 -21.02
CA PHE A 268 -12.35 -15.26 -19.75
C PHE A 268 -13.44 -15.45 -18.69
N VAL A 269 -13.10 -16.17 -17.63
CA VAL A 269 -13.94 -16.36 -16.46
C VAL A 269 -13.10 -16.06 -15.23
N SER A 270 -13.54 -15.10 -14.43
CA SER A 270 -12.85 -14.70 -13.20
C SER A 270 -13.83 -14.67 -12.03
N TYR A 271 -13.47 -15.36 -10.96
CA TYR A 271 -14.28 -15.45 -9.75
C TYR A 271 -13.45 -15.02 -8.54
N CYS A 272 -14.02 -14.15 -7.70
CA CYS A 272 -13.36 -13.66 -6.49
C CYS A 272 -14.31 -13.72 -5.28
N GLY A 273 -13.79 -14.00 -4.09
CA GLY A 273 -14.59 -14.00 -2.87
C GLY A 273 -13.75 -13.83 -1.61
N GLY A 274 -14.06 -12.79 -0.83
CA GLY A 274 -13.57 -12.65 0.55
C GLY A 274 -14.45 -13.46 1.49
N LEU A 275 -14.01 -14.66 1.88
CA LEU A 275 -14.76 -15.59 2.72
C LEU A 275 -14.06 -15.81 4.06
N PRO A 276 -14.79 -16.17 5.13
CA PRO A 276 -14.12 -16.72 6.31
C PRO A 276 -13.36 -17.99 5.93
N ALA A 277 -12.30 -18.33 6.69
CA ALA A 277 -11.71 -19.65 6.57
C ALA A 277 -12.78 -20.75 6.81
N PRO A 278 -12.69 -21.93 6.17
CA PRO A 278 -13.75 -22.95 6.21
C PRO A 278 -14.22 -23.31 7.62
N GLU A 279 -13.28 -23.47 8.57
CA GLU A 279 -13.53 -23.78 9.97
C GLU A 279 -14.26 -22.65 10.74
N ASN A 280 -14.31 -21.45 10.15
CA ASN A 280 -14.98 -20.27 10.68
C ASN A 280 -16.31 -19.96 9.97
N ALA A 281 -16.77 -20.84 9.07
CA ALA A 281 -17.98 -20.65 8.27
C ALA A 281 -19.24 -21.28 8.86
N ASP A 282 -19.18 -21.84 10.08
CA ASP A 282 -20.34 -22.45 10.75
C ASP A 282 -21.31 -21.41 11.30
N ASN A 283 -22.08 -20.79 10.41
CA ASN A 283 -23.19 -19.88 10.74
C ASN A 283 -24.24 -19.92 9.61
N PRO A 284 -25.47 -19.41 9.82
CA PRO A 284 -26.54 -19.49 8.84
C PRO A 284 -26.22 -18.88 7.47
N LEU A 285 -25.37 -17.85 7.41
CA LEU A 285 -24.94 -17.25 6.14
C LEU A 285 -23.71 -17.93 5.56
N ARG A 286 -22.99 -18.75 6.35
CA ARG A 286 -21.63 -19.21 6.01
C ARG A 286 -20.69 -18.05 5.66
N TYR A 287 -20.88 -16.90 6.31
CA TYR A 287 -20.19 -15.67 5.97
C TYR A 287 -19.88 -14.84 7.22
N LYS A 288 -18.84 -14.02 7.15
CA LYS A 288 -18.50 -13.01 8.16
C LYS A 288 -18.19 -11.71 7.43
N PHE A 289 -18.82 -10.62 7.85
CA PHE A 289 -18.63 -9.31 7.20
C PHE A 289 -17.29 -8.71 7.62
N SER A 290 -16.37 -8.55 6.67
CA SER A 290 -15.08 -7.85 6.85
C SER A 290 -15.13 -6.37 6.41
N TRP A 291 -16.29 -5.91 5.94
CA TRP A 291 -16.60 -4.51 5.61
C TRP A 291 -18.10 -4.24 5.85
N ASN A 292 -18.58 -3.04 5.52
CA ASN A 292 -19.97 -2.64 5.75
C ASN A 292 -20.98 -3.65 5.13
N PRO A 293 -21.83 -4.32 5.93
CA PRO A 293 -22.79 -5.30 5.45
C PRO A 293 -23.76 -4.75 4.39
N ARG A 294 -24.12 -3.46 4.48
CA ARG A 294 -25.02 -2.81 3.51
C ARG A 294 -24.47 -2.93 2.09
N SER A 295 -23.17 -2.74 1.89
CA SER A 295 -22.56 -2.82 0.56
C SER A 295 -22.66 -4.23 -0.03
N SER A 296 -22.44 -5.27 0.78
CA SER A 296 -22.59 -6.66 0.35
C SER A 296 -24.02 -7.01 -0.03
N ILE A 297 -25.00 -6.53 0.75
CA ILE A 297 -26.42 -6.78 0.54
C ILE A 297 -26.90 -6.05 -0.73
N VAL A 298 -26.57 -4.76 -0.87
CA VAL A 298 -26.95 -3.98 -2.06
C VAL A 298 -26.36 -4.59 -3.34
N ASN A 299 -25.12 -5.08 -3.29
CA ASN A 299 -24.49 -5.69 -4.47
C ASN A 299 -25.21 -6.95 -4.95
N ILE A 300 -25.65 -7.85 -4.04
CA ILE A 300 -26.36 -9.08 -4.45
C ILE A 300 -27.82 -8.82 -4.88
N MET A 301 -28.38 -7.67 -4.51
CA MET A 301 -29.67 -7.21 -5.01
C MET A 301 -29.59 -6.51 -6.37
N GLY A 302 -28.38 -6.29 -6.88
CA GLY A 302 -28.12 -5.64 -8.16
C GLY A 302 -28.43 -6.51 -9.38
N TRP A 303 -28.12 -5.97 -10.55
CA TRP A 303 -28.20 -6.64 -11.84
C TRP A 303 -26.82 -7.17 -12.27
N ALA A 304 -26.79 -8.04 -13.28
CA ALA A 304 -25.55 -8.38 -13.98
C ALA A 304 -25.76 -8.59 -15.48
N LYS A 305 -24.68 -8.43 -16.25
CA LYS A 305 -24.61 -8.67 -17.69
C LYS A 305 -23.29 -9.34 -18.03
N TYR A 306 -23.32 -10.43 -18.79
CA TYR A 306 -22.12 -11.17 -19.17
C TYR A 306 -22.29 -11.90 -20.51
N LEU A 307 -21.17 -12.38 -21.07
CA LEU A 307 -21.16 -13.15 -22.31
C LEU A 307 -20.89 -14.62 -21.99
N LEU A 308 -21.73 -15.52 -22.49
CA LEU A 308 -21.53 -16.96 -22.38
C LEU A 308 -21.77 -17.61 -23.73
N ASN A 309 -20.73 -18.20 -24.33
CA ASN A 309 -20.81 -18.89 -25.62
C ASN A 309 -21.48 -18.04 -26.73
N ASN A 310 -21.02 -16.78 -26.87
CA ASN A 310 -21.55 -15.75 -27.79
C ASN A 310 -22.98 -15.27 -27.49
N LYS A 311 -23.58 -15.69 -26.37
CA LYS A 311 -24.88 -15.20 -25.93
C LYS A 311 -24.71 -14.20 -24.81
N GLU A 312 -25.23 -12.99 -25.00
CA GLU A 312 -25.38 -12.04 -23.90
C GLU A 312 -26.46 -12.53 -22.94
N ILE A 313 -26.15 -12.54 -21.66
CA ILE A 313 -27.06 -12.90 -20.58
C ILE A 313 -27.19 -11.68 -19.68
N GLU A 314 -28.42 -11.26 -19.43
CA GLU A 314 -28.77 -10.19 -18.51
C GLU A 314 -29.57 -10.78 -17.34
N VAL A 315 -29.18 -10.40 -16.13
CA VAL A 315 -29.81 -10.79 -14.88
C VAL A 315 -30.40 -9.53 -14.25
N ALA A 316 -31.71 -9.52 -14.03
CA ALA A 316 -32.41 -8.37 -13.48
C ALA A 316 -32.05 -8.11 -12.01
N ALA A 317 -32.11 -6.83 -11.61
CA ALA A 317 -32.04 -6.43 -10.22
C ALA A 317 -33.27 -6.90 -9.42
N GLY A 318 -33.20 -6.80 -8.09
CA GLY A 318 -34.31 -7.19 -7.21
C GLY A 318 -34.33 -8.69 -6.88
N GLY A 319 -33.18 -9.36 -6.95
CA GLY A 319 -33.02 -10.76 -6.54
C GLY A 319 -32.72 -11.74 -7.67
N GLY A 320 -32.64 -11.30 -8.93
CA GLY A 320 -32.32 -12.20 -10.05
C GLY A 320 -30.94 -12.87 -9.93
N LEU A 321 -29.98 -12.22 -9.26
CA LEU A 321 -28.67 -12.81 -8.96
C LEU A 321 -28.76 -14.02 -8.03
N LEU A 322 -29.72 -14.03 -7.10
CA LEU A 322 -29.97 -15.15 -6.19
C LEU A 322 -30.53 -16.38 -6.91
N ASP A 323 -31.15 -16.17 -8.07
CA ASP A 323 -31.69 -17.23 -8.92
C ASP A 323 -30.69 -17.65 -10.04
N SER A 324 -29.60 -16.90 -10.21
CA SER A 324 -28.58 -17.09 -11.26
C SER A 324 -27.28 -17.71 -10.74
N VAL A 325 -27.39 -18.49 -9.66
CA VAL A 325 -26.25 -19.10 -8.97
C VAL A 325 -25.71 -20.27 -9.79
N GLN A 326 -24.39 -20.33 -9.91
CA GLN A 326 -23.65 -21.41 -10.55
C GLN A 326 -22.89 -22.21 -9.50
N GLU A 327 -22.84 -23.53 -9.67
CA GLU A 327 -21.94 -24.36 -8.89
C GLU A 327 -20.50 -24.11 -9.32
N VAL A 328 -19.59 -24.07 -8.35
CA VAL A 328 -18.17 -23.83 -8.56
C VAL A 328 -17.38 -24.95 -7.87
N ASP A 329 -16.87 -25.90 -8.66
CA ASP A 329 -16.32 -27.17 -8.18
C ASP A 329 -14.82 -27.37 -8.46
N PHE A 330 -14.13 -26.36 -9.01
CA PHE A 330 -12.71 -26.44 -9.35
C PHE A 330 -11.77 -26.62 -8.15
N LEU A 331 -12.27 -26.41 -6.92
CA LEU A 331 -11.57 -26.70 -5.67
C LEU A 331 -12.36 -27.72 -4.85
N PRO A 332 -12.07 -29.03 -4.97
CA PRO A 332 -12.85 -30.08 -4.30
C PRO A 332 -12.94 -29.95 -2.77
N GLY A 333 -11.98 -29.28 -2.13
CA GLY A 333 -11.97 -29.02 -0.69
C GLY A 333 -12.90 -27.88 -0.23
N PHE A 334 -13.48 -27.12 -1.17
CA PHE A 334 -14.37 -26.01 -0.86
C PHE A 334 -15.77 -26.25 -1.43
N ASN A 335 -16.78 -25.97 -0.63
CA ASN A 335 -18.18 -26.05 -1.05
C ASN A 335 -18.67 -24.67 -1.53
N LEU A 336 -18.32 -24.30 -2.76
CA LEU A 336 -18.53 -22.95 -3.30
C LEU A 336 -19.76 -22.85 -4.21
N GLU A 337 -20.34 -21.67 -4.23
CA GLU A 337 -21.32 -21.20 -5.19
C GLU A 337 -20.88 -19.83 -5.74
N GLY A 338 -21.23 -19.55 -7.00
CA GLY A 338 -20.84 -18.33 -7.69
C GLY A 338 -22.03 -17.62 -8.32
N TYR A 339 -22.00 -16.28 -8.37
CA TYR A 339 -22.99 -15.50 -9.12
C TYR A 339 -22.30 -14.36 -9.88
N PRO A 340 -22.84 -13.91 -11.04
CA PRO A 340 -22.20 -12.91 -11.88
C PRO A 340 -22.15 -11.52 -11.23
N ASN A 341 -21.14 -10.72 -11.57
CA ASN A 341 -20.90 -9.38 -11.05
C ASN A 341 -21.16 -8.31 -12.11
N ARG A 342 -22.11 -7.40 -11.86
CA ARG A 342 -22.32 -6.16 -12.63
C ARG A 342 -22.19 -6.39 -14.14
N ASP A 343 -21.53 -5.51 -14.88
CA ASP A 343 -21.27 -5.68 -16.30
C ASP A 343 -19.89 -6.29 -16.54
N SER A 344 -19.86 -7.52 -17.06
CA SER A 344 -18.64 -8.19 -17.52
C SER A 344 -18.27 -7.83 -18.95
N LEU A 345 -19.20 -7.30 -19.77
CA LEU A 345 -18.96 -7.04 -21.18
C LEU A 345 -17.99 -5.89 -21.42
N ILE A 346 -17.95 -4.93 -20.50
CA ILE A 346 -16.98 -3.81 -20.56
C ILE A 346 -15.54 -4.32 -20.68
N TYR A 347 -15.24 -5.49 -20.11
CA TYR A 347 -13.89 -6.04 -20.12
C TYR A 347 -13.44 -6.54 -21.49
N LYS A 348 -14.34 -6.74 -22.45
CA LYS A 348 -13.95 -7.06 -23.84
C LYS A 348 -13.09 -5.96 -24.44
N SER A 349 -13.57 -4.72 -24.35
CA SER A 349 -12.84 -3.55 -24.85
C SER A 349 -11.74 -3.15 -23.89
N THR A 350 -12.01 -3.07 -22.58
CA THR A 350 -11.03 -2.63 -21.57
C THR A 350 -9.77 -3.47 -21.58
N TYR A 351 -9.89 -4.80 -21.69
CA TYR A 351 -8.73 -5.68 -21.76
C TYR A 351 -8.28 -5.99 -23.18
N GLY A 352 -8.99 -5.56 -24.23
CA GLY A 352 -8.66 -5.92 -25.61
C GLY A 352 -8.82 -7.41 -25.93
N ILE A 353 -9.85 -8.07 -25.36
CA ILE A 353 -10.17 -9.50 -25.56
C ILE A 353 -11.42 -9.68 -26.43
N ASN A 354 -11.56 -8.88 -27.49
CA ASN A 354 -12.75 -8.83 -28.34
C ASN A 354 -13.15 -10.18 -28.99
N SER A 355 -12.17 -11.06 -29.22
CA SER A 355 -12.38 -12.41 -29.74
C SER A 355 -12.99 -13.40 -28.74
N ALA A 356 -13.08 -13.03 -27.46
CA ALA A 356 -13.64 -13.90 -26.44
C ALA A 356 -15.14 -14.10 -26.67
N HIS A 357 -15.55 -15.36 -26.75
CA HIS A 357 -16.95 -15.78 -26.83
C HIS A 357 -17.58 -15.95 -25.44
N THR A 358 -16.78 -16.01 -24.38
CA THR A 358 -17.25 -16.06 -22.99
C THR A 358 -16.46 -15.04 -22.17
N VAL A 359 -17.16 -14.16 -21.46
CA VAL A 359 -16.60 -13.11 -20.60
C VAL A 359 -17.50 -12.97 -19.39
N LEU A 360 -17.03 -13.48 -18.25
CA LEU A 360 -17.76 -13.51 -17.00
C LEU A 360 -16.84 -13.16 -15.83
N ARG A 361 -17.23 -12.15 -15.06
CA ARG A 361 -16.70 -11.91 -13.72
C ARG A 361 -17.78 -12.24 -12.70
N GLY A 362 -17.42 -12.88 -11.61
CA GLY A 362 -18.37 -13.34 -10.60
C GLY A 362 -17.84 -13.29 -9.17
N THR A 363 -18.77 -13.35 -8.22
CA THR A 363 -18.48 -13.43 -6.80
C THR A 363 -18.63 -14.86 -6.31
N LEU A 364 -17.70 -15.33 -5.48
CA LEU A 364 -17.76 -16.61 -4.78
C LEU A 364 -18.36 -16.45 -3.39
N ARG A 365 -19.15 -17.44 -2.98
CA ARG A 365 -19.67 -17.66 -1.63
C ARG A 365 -19.59 -19.13 -1.27
N TYR A 366 -19.71 -19.44 0.02
CA TYR A 366 -20.00 -20.80 0.43
C TYR A 366 -21.44 -21.16 0.10
N LYS A 367 -21.66 -22.41 -0.31
CA LYS A 367 -22.96 -22.92 -0.70
C LYS A 367 -24.00 -22.70 0.41
N GLY A 368 -25.16 -22.16 0.02
CA GLY A 368 -26.27 -21.84 0.92
C GLY A 368 -26.31 -20.38 1.41
N PHE A 369 -25.29 -19.56 1.10
CA PHE A 369 -25.35 -18.11 1.35
C PHE A 369 -26.51 -17.47 0.56
N THR A 370 -26.57 -17.72 -0.74
CA THR A 370 -27.61 -17.20 -1.65
C THR A 370 -29.00 -17.67 -1.25
N SER A 371 -29.15 -18.94 -0.83
CA SER A 371 -30.42 -19.46 -0.31
C SER A 371 -30.88 -18.73 0.96
N ALA A 372 -29.96 -18.44 1.88
CA ALA A 372 -30.29 -17.66 3.07
C ALA A 372 -30.67 -16.21 2.73
N MET A 373 -29.94 -15.58 1.79
CA MET A 373 -30.26 -14.25 1.29
C MET A 373 -31.61 -14.19 0.58
N LYS A 374 -31.98 -15.24 -0.18
CA LYS A 374 -33.30 -15.36 -0.79
C LYS A 374 -34.41 -15.40 0.26
N GLY A 375 -34.24 -16.16 1.34
CA GLY A 375 -35.19 -16.15 2.45
C GLY A 375 -35.36 -14.76 3.07
N LEU A 376 -34.27 -14.00 3.25
CA LEU A 376 -34.34 -12.61 3.73
C LEU A 376 -35.07 -11.69 2.75
N LEU A 377 -34.86 -11.89 1.44
CA LEU A 377 -35.56 -11.15 0.39
C LEU A 377 -37.06 -11.41 0.43
N ASP A 378 -37.46 -12.68 0.48
CA ASP A 378 -38.86 -13.11 0.46
C ASP A 378 -39.63 -12.61 1.70
N MET A 379 -38.93 -12.43 2.83
CA MET A 379 -39.48 -11.80 4.05
C MET A 379 -39.54 -10.27 3.98
N GLY A 380 -39.04 -9.64 2.91
CA GLY A 380 -38.98 -8.18 2.76
C GLY A 380 -37.90 -7.50 3.60
N LEU A 381 -36.99 -8.26 4.23
CA LEU A 381 -35.95 -7.73 5.13
C LEU A 381 -34.79 -7.05 4.38
N LEU A 382 -34.72 -7.22 3.06
CA LEU A 382 -33.73 -6.59 2.20
C LEU A 382 -34.27 -5.34 1.46
N SER A 383 -35.50 -4.92 1.76
CA SER A 383 -36.07 -3.69 1.20
C SER A 383 -35.34 -2.46 1.73
N ASP A 384 -35.08 -1.50 0.83
CA ASP A 384 -34.55 -0.18 1.18
C ASP A 384 -35.64 0.86 1.44
N GLU A 385 -36.92 0.49 1.31
CA GLU A 385 -38.04 1.35 1.64
C GLU A 385 -38.14 1.58 3.16
N PRO A 386 -38.30 2.84 3.62
CA PRO A 386 -38.47 3.13 5.03
C PRO A 386 -39.69 2.42 5.63
N HIS A 387 -39.45 1.51 6.57
CA HIS A 387 -40.54 0.85 7.29
C HIS A 387 -41.01 1.72 8.47
N PRO A 388 -42.31 2.02 8.63
CA PRO A 388 -42.81 2.87 9.71
C PRO A 388 -42.40 2.43 11.11
N SER A 389 -42.37 1.11 11.35
CA SER A 389 -41.95 0.53 12.64
C SER A 389 -40.46 0.67 12.95
N LEU A 390 -39.61 1.00 11.96
CA LEU A 390 -38.16 1.20 12.11
C LEU A 390 -37.77 2.67 12.12
N HIS A 391 -38.74 3.58 12.28
CA HIS A 391 -38.46 5.01 12.31
C HIS A 391 -37.52 5.34 13.51
N PRO A 392 -36.47 6.17 13.34
CA PRO A 392 -35.50 6.47 14.41
C PRO A 392 -36.08 7.10 15.68
N LYS A 393 -37.29 7.69 15.57
CA LYS A 393 -38.06 8.26 16.70
C LYS A 393 -39.25 7.38 17.11
N GLY A 394 -39.34 6.17 16.58
CA GLY A 394 -40.38 5.20 16.92
C GLY A 394 -40.14 4.55 18.29
N PRO A 395 -41.11 3.77 18.79
CA PRO A 395 -40.91 2.95 19.99
C PRO A 395 -39.80 1.92 19.76
N GLU A 396 -39.05 1.58 20.82
CA GLU A 396 -38.14 0.44 20.76
C GLU A 396 -38.92 -0.85 20.51
N ILE A 397 -38.53 -1.59 19.47
CA ILE A 397 -39.09 -2.89 19.14
C ILE A 397 -38.02 -3.97 19.26
N THR A 398 -38.45 -5.21 19.47
CA THR A 398 -37.56 -6.36 19.58
C THR A 398 -38.00 -7.47 18.63
N TRP A 399 -37.07 -8.34 18.26
CA TRP A 399 -37.41 -9.57 17.54
C TRP A 399 -38.32 -10.44 18.40
N VAL A 400 -39.28 -11.11 17.77
CA VAL A 400 -40.11 -12.11 18.45
C VAL A 400 -39.16 -13.17 19.05
N ARG A 401 -39.26 -13.39 20.36
CA ARG A 401 -38.40 -14.31 21.11
C ARG A 401 -38.83 -15.76 20.96
#